data_AF-A0A0F8YCF6-F1
#
_entry.id   AF-A0A0F8YCF6-F1
#
_cell.length_a   1.000
_cell.length_b   1.000
_cell.length_c   1.000
_cell.angle_alpha   90.00
_cell.angle_beta   90.00
_cell.angle_gamma   90.00
#
_symmetry.space_group_name_H-M   'P 1'
#
loop_
_entity.id
_entity.type
_entity.pdbx_description
1 polymer ?
#
loop_
_entity_poly.entity_id
_entity_poly.type
_entity_poly.pdbx_seq_one_letter_code
_entity_poly.pdbx_strand_id
1 'polypeptide(L)'
;MLEAIERVEVSFRTRFAYVLATKHDSHAYLNPDYFKSERKYQQCIANLREELNRSRETFIEHYRTKYDDPELPPIWAICEVMSFGQLSKWFQNLKHRADRKAIADIYKID
;
A
#
# COMPACT_ATOMS: atom_id res chain seq x y z
N MET A 1 17.35 -4.92 17.71
CA MET A 1 17.00 -5.66 16.47
C MET A 1 15.60 -5.28 15.99
N LEU A 2 14.59 -5.28 16.86
CA LEU A 2 13.21 -4.85 16.54
C LEU A 2 13.15 -3.41 16.01
N GLU A 3 13.83 -2.46 16.65
CA GLU A 3 13.83 -1.05 16.21
C GLU A 3 14.38 -0.83 14.79
N ALA A 4 15.34 -1.65 14.35
CA ALA A 4 15.90 -1.52 13.01
C ALA A 4 14.90 -1.98 11.95
N ILE A 5 14.18 -3.07 12.23
CA ILE A 5 13.11 -3.60 11.37
C ILE A 5 11.96 -2.60 11.29
N GLU A 6 11.55 -2.05 12.44
CA GLU A 6 10.50 -1.03 12.51
C GLU A 6 10.84 0.21 11.68
N ARG A 7 12.07 0.73 11.77
CA ARG A 7 12.53 1.85 10.94
C ARG A 7 12.47 1.53 9.45
N VAL A 8 12.86 0.32 9.06
CA VAL A 8 12.78 -0.13 7.66
C VAL A 8 11.32 -0.21 7.22
N GLU A 9 10.43 -0.77 8.04
CA GLU A 9 9.01 -0.90 7.77
C GLU A 9 8.32 0.46 7.61
N VAL A 10 8.53 1.39 8.54
CA VAL A 10 8.00 2.77 8.47
C VAL A 10 8.49 3.48 7.22
N SER A 11 9.79 3.38 6.93
CA SER A 11 10.37 3.93 5.71
C SER A 11 9.75 3.33 4.45
N PHE A 12 9.48 2.02 4.46
CA PHE A 12 8.97 1.30 3.30
C PHE A 12 7.51 1.66 3.01
N ARG A 13 6.67 1.71 4.04
CA ARG A 13 5.28 2.21 3.97
C ARG A 13 5.24 3.61 3.38
N THR A 14 6.04 4.51 3.96
CA THR A 14 6.14 5.91 3.52
C THR A 14 6.53 5.99 2.05
N ARG A 15 7.56 5.24 1.65
CA ARG A 15 8.09 5.30 0.29
C ARG A 15 7.13 4.70 -0.73
N PHE A 16 6.49 3.58 -0.41
CA PHE A 16 5.50 2.93 -1.25
C PHE A 16 4.30 3.86 -1.52
N ALA A 17 3.72 4.41 -0.45
CA ALA A 17 2.60 5.35 -0.56
C ALA A 17 2.99 6.60 -1.39
N TYR A 18 4.13 7.20 -1.09
CA TYR A 18 4.61 8.40 -1.77
C TYR A 18 4.79 8.19 -3.28
N VAL A 19 5.47 7.11 -3.68
CA VAL A 19 5.79 6.87 -5.10
C VAL A 19 4.51 6.65 -5.90
N LEU A 20 3.58 5.81 -5.42
CA LEU A 20 2.35 5.53 -6.16
C LEU A 20 1.40 6.72 -6.18
N ALA A 21 1.23 7.42 -5.06
CA ALA A 21 0.38 8.61 -4.99
C ALA A 21 0.86 9.73 -5.91
N THR A 22 2.19 9.93 -6.00
CA THR A 22 2.77 11.04 -6.78
C THR A 22 2.84 10.72 -8.27
N LYS A 23 3.11 9.44 -8.64
CA LYS A 23 3.27 9.07 -10.06
C LYS A 23 1.96 8.74 -10.77
N HIS A 24 0.98 8.21 -10.03
CA HIS A 24 -0.27 7.73 -10.58
C HIS A 24 -1.43 8.53 -10.01
N ASP A 25 -1.90 8.18 -8.81
CA ASP A 25 -2.95 8.87 -8.08
C ASP A 25 -3.08 8.32 -6.65
N SER A 26 -3.88 8.98 -5.80
CA SER A 26 -4.06 8.63 -4.39
C SER A 26 -4.66 7.24 -4.16
N HIS A 27 -5.32 6.64 -5.14
CA HIS A 27 -5.99 5.34 -5.10
C HIS A 27 -5.45 4.39 -6.16
N ALA A 28 -4.21 4.59 -6.64
CA ALA A 28 -3.61 3.79 -7.71
C ALA A 28 -3.66 2.28 -7.42
N TYR A 29 -3.64 1.89 -6.15
CA TYR A 29 -3.78 0.49 -5.73
C TYR A 29 -5.14 -0.14 -6.07
N LEU A 30 -6.13 0.63 -6.52
CA LEU A 30 -7.43 0.14 -7.03
C LEU A 30 -7.42 -0.13 -8.54
N ASN A 31 -6.37 0.31 -9.25
CA ASN A 31 -6.24 0.06 -10.68
C ASN A 31 -5.39 -1.21 -10.93
N PRO A 32 -6.01 -2.31 -11.41
CA PRO A 32 -5.28 -3.56 -11.69
C PRO A 32 -4.17 -3.40 -12.75
N ASP A 33 -4.27 -2.40 -13.63
CA ASP A 33 -3.30 -2.20 -14.72
C ASP A 33 -1.89 -1.88 -14.24
N TYR A 34 -1.74 -1.39 -13.00
CA TYR A 34 -0.46 -1.14 -12.37
C TYR A 34 0.18 -2.39 -11.77
N PHE A 35 -0.45 -3.57 -11.88
CA PHE A 35 0.01 -4.83 -11.32
C PHE A 35 0.25 -5.91 -12.39
N LYS A 36 1.23 -6.80 -12.14
CA LYS A 36 1.65 -7.83 -13.10
C LYS A 36 0.69 -9.01 -13.18
N SER A 37 0.21 -9.46 -12.02
CA SER A 37 -0.66 -10.63 -11.90
C SER A 37 -2.00 -10.21 -11.32
N GLU A 38 -3.04 -10.39 -12.13
CA GLU A 38 -4.44 -10.19 -11.73
C GLU A 38 -4.80 -11.04 -10.52
N ARG A 39 -4.45 -12.33 -10.54
CA ARG A 39 -4.70 -13.24 -9.41
C ARG A 39 -4.07 -12.73 -8.09
N LYS A 40 -2.82 -12.28 -8.13
CA LYS A 40 -2.16 -11.73 -6.94
C LYS A 40 -2.78 -10.40 -6.52
N TYR A 41 -3.15 -9.56 -7.48
CA TYR A 41 -3.84 -8.30 -7.22
C TYR A 41 -5.17 -8.55 -6.48
N GLN A 42 -6.01 -9.44 -7.00
CA GLN A 42 -7.28 -9.83 -6.38
C GLN A 42 -7.09 -10.38 -4.96
N GLN A 43 -6.04 -11.16 -4.72
CA GLN A 43 -5.72 -11.62 -3.37
C GLN A 43 -5.25 -10.47 -2.45
N CYS A 44 -4.49 -9.51 -2.97
CA CYS A 44 -4.02 -8.37 -2.19
C CYS A 44 -5.17 -7.42 -1.83
N ILE A 45 -6.07 -7.13 -2.76
CA ILE A 45 -7.22 -6.25 -2.51
C ILE A 45 -8.23 -6.90 -1.56
N ALA A 46 -8.47 -8.22 -1.67
CA ALA A 46 -9.34 -8.94 -0.74
C ALA A 46 -8.79 -8.89 0.69
N ASN A 47 -7.50 -9.19 0.88
CA ASN A 47 -6.85 -9.10 2.18
C ASN A 47 -6.91 -7.67 2.74
N LEU A 48 -6.68 -6.64 1.90
CA LEU A 48 -6.77 -5.24 2.35
C LEU A 48 -8.19 -4.90 2.82
N ARG A 49 -9.23 -5.36 2.13
CA ARG A 49 -10.62 -5.14 2.55
C ARG A 49 -10.91 -5.79 3.91
N GLU A 50 -10.40 -6.99 4.14
CA GLU A 50 -10.48 -7.66 5.46
C GLU A 50 -9.74 -6.86 6.55
N GLU A 51 -8.53 -6.37 6.27
CA GLU A 51 -7.75 -5.51 7.18
C GLU A 51 -8.51 -4.24 7.55
N LEU A 52 -9.06 -3.57 6.54
CA LEU A 52 -9.86 -2.39 6.78
C LEU A 52 -11.06 -2.77 7.65
N ASN A 53 -11.84 -3.78 7.27
CA ASN A 53 -13.04 -4.22 7.99
C ASN A 53 -12.80 -4.51 9.47
N ARG A 54 -11.64 -5.09 9.82
CA ARG A 54 -11.27 -5.35 11.23
C ARG A 54 -10.62 -4.16 11.94
N SER A 55 -10.08 -3.18 11.21
CA SER A 55 -9.41 -2.02 11.79
C SER A 55 -10.39 -1.14 12.57
N ARG A 56 -9.94 -0.73 13.76
CA ARG A 56 -10.62 0.20 14.68
C ARG A 56 -9.85 1.52 14.80
N GLU A 57 -8.99 1.80 13.84
CA GLU A 57 -8.24 3.05 13.82
C GLU A 57 -9.18 4.21 13.53
N THR A 58 -9.07 5.29 14.31
CA THR A 58 -10.01 6.42 14.27
C THR A 58 -10.12 7.04 12.89
N PHE A 59 -9.03 7.10 12.11
CA PHE A 59 -9.09 7.64 10.76
C PHE A 59 -9.82 6.72 9.78
N ILE A 60 -9.82 5.40 9.99
CA ILE A 60 -10.59 4.44 9.16
C ILE A 60 -12.07 4.57 9.47
N GLU A 61 -12.45 4.63 10.74
CA GLU A 61 -13.83 4.86 11.16
C GLU A 61 -14.35 6.22 10.66
N HIS A 62 -13.52 7.26 10.77
CA HIS A 62 -13.84 8.57 10.21
C HIS A 62 -14.01 8.53 8.69
N TYR A 63 -13.13 7.81 7.98
CA TYR A 63 -13.21 7.72 6.52
C TYR A 63 -14.54 7.09 6.08
N ARG A 64 -14.90 5.94 6.66
CA ARG A 64 -16.14 5.21 6.36
C ARG A 64 -17.42 6.00 6.58
N THR A 65 -17.40 6.91 7.55
CA THR A 65 -18.59 7.69 7.92
C THR A 65 -18.74 8.96 7.11
N LYS A 66 -17.67 9.40 6.44
CA LYS A 66 -17.60 10.70 5.75
C LYS A 66 -17.47 10.59 4.24
N TYR A 67 -16.93 9.49 3.72
CA TYR A 67 -16.65 9.32 2.30
C TYR A 67 -17.29 8.04 1.79
N ASP A 68 -18.07 8.17 0.72
CA ASP A 68 -18.65 7.05 -0.03
C ASP A 68 -17.90 6.80 -1.36
N ASP A 69 -17.22 7.83 -1.88
CA ASP A 69 -16.42 7.75 -3.11
C ASP A 69 -15.08 8.49 -2.93
N PRO A 70 -13.94 7.83 -3.20
CA PRO A 70 -13.80 6.39 -3.43
C PRO A 70 -14.07 5.56 -2.18
N GLU A 71 -14.63 4.35 -2.37
CA GLU A 71 -15.06 3.42 -1.32
C GLU A 71 -13.96 3.10 -0.30
N LEU A 72 -12.71 3.01 -0.75
CA LEU A 72 -11.55 2.66 0.08
C LEU A 72 -10.65 3.88 0.32
N PRO A 73 -9.98 3.98 1.48
CA PRO A 73 -9.11 5.12 1.81
C PRO A 73 -7.90 5.28 0.90
N PRO A 74 -7.32 6.47 0.79
CA PRO A 74 -6.15 6.70 -0.04
C PRO A 74 -4.91 5.90 0.42
N ILE A 75 -3.93 5.77 -0.47
CA ILE A 75 -2.82 4.85 -0.32
C ILE A 75 -1.97 5.07 0.94
N TRP A 76 -1.82 6.32 1.41
CA TRP A 76 -1.13 6.59 2.67
C TRP A 76 -1.88 6.04 3.88
N ALA A 77 -3.22 6.06 3.87
CA ALA A 77 -4.04 5.54 4.96
C ALA A 77 -4.06 4.00 4.94
N ILE A 78 -4.24 3.37 3.78
CA ILE A 78 -4.20 1.91 3.70
C ILE A 78 -2.80 1.35 4.00
N CYS A 79 -1.74 2.13 3.76
CA CYS A 79 -0.38 1.74 4.12
C CYS A 79 -0.13 1.73 5.62
N GLU A 80 -0.97 2.31 6.47
CA GLU A 80 -0.84 2.21 7.93
C GLU A 80 -1.49 0.91 8.45
N VAL A 81 -2.61 0.48 7.85
CA VAL A 81 -3.34 -0.71 8.32
C VAL A 81 -2.76 -2.05 7.84
N MET A 82 -2.03 -2.06 6.72
CA MET A 82 -1.43 -3.29 6.21
C MET A 82 -0.37 -3.82 7.18
N SER A 83 -0.02 -5.09 7.09
CA SER A 83 1.23 -5.63 7.67
C SER A 83 2.40 -5.47 6.69
N PHE A 84 3.64 -5.54 7.17
CA PHE A 84 4.82 -5.57 6.30
C PHE A 84 4.76 -6.67 5.22
N GLY A 85 4.24 -7.85 5.58
CA GLY A 85 4.08 -8.97 4.65
C GLY A 85 3.05 -8.69 3.54
N GLN A 86 1.95 -7.99 3.86
CA GLN A 86 0.97 -7.57 2.85
C GLN A 86 1.57 -6.50 1.92
N LEU A 87 2.22 -5.48 2.48
CA LEU A 87 2.87 -4.43 1.69
C LEU A 87 3.95 -5.00 0.76
N SER A 88 4.72 -5.98 1.23
CA SER A 88 5.72 -6.69 0.42
C SER A 88 5.09 -7.41 -0.79
N LYS A 89 3.91 -8.03 -0.63
CA LYS A 89 3.19 -8.69 -1.74
C LYS A 89 2.71 -7.68 -2.77
N TRP A 90 2.19 -6.53 -2.33
CA TRP A 90 1.84 -5.41 -3.21
C TRP A 90 3.04 -4.93 -4.02
N PHE A 91 4.14 -4.60 -3.35
CA PHE A 91 5.38 -4.15 -3.98
C PHE A 91 5.91 -5.14 -5.03
N GLN A 92 5.96 -6.44 -4.69
CA GLN A 92 6.43 -7.48 -5.61
C GLN A 92 5.55 -7.61 -6.86
N ASN A 93 4.26 -7.31 -6.74
CA ASN A 93 3.30 -7.42 -7.83
C ASN A 93 3.20 -6.16 -8.71
N LEU A 94 3.84 -5.04 -8.35
CA LEU A 94 3.87 -3.83 -9.17
C LEU A 94 4.40 -4.15 -10.58
N LYS A 95 3.70 -3.67 -11.62
CA LYS A 95 4.02 -3.89 -13.05
C LYS A 95 5.25 -3.11 -13.48
N HIS A 96 5.22 -1.80 -13.30
CA HIS A 96 6.26 -0.91 -13.78
C HIS A 96 7.55 -1.07 -12.97
N ARG A 97 8.65 -1.40 -13.66
CA ARG A 97 9.98 -1.49 -13.03
C ARG A 97 10.41 -0.17 -12.40
N ALA A 98 10.04 0.95 -13.03
CA ALA A 98 10.36 2.30 -12.54
C ALA A 98 9.76 2.60 -11.16
N ASP A 99 8.62 2.00 -10.80
CA ASP A 99 7.98 2.22 -9.49
C ASP A 99 8.69 1.39 -8.42
N ARG A 100 8.93 0.11 -8.72
CA ARG A 100 9.71 -0.75 -7.82
C ARG A 100 11.11 -0.16 -7.56
N LYS A 101 11.76 0.35 -8.60
CA LYS A 101 13.06 1.02 -8.49
C LYS A 101 12.96 2.28 -7.62
N ALA A 102 12.04 3.19 -7.92
CA ALA A 102 11.87 4.41 -7.14
C ALA A 102 11.57 4.16 -5.66
N ILE A 103 10.90 3.05 -5.34
CA ILE A 103 10.65 2.62 -3.95
C ILE A 103 11.91 2.03 -3.32
N ALA A 104 12.64 1.19 -4.05
CA ALA A 104 13.82 0.49 -3.54
C ALA A 104 15.09 1.36 -3.47
N ASP A 105 15.18 2.44 -4.25
CA ASP A 105 16.40 3.25 -4.41
C ASP A 105 16.94 3.77 -3.07
N ILE A 106 16.09 4.05 -2.09
CA ILE A 106 16.51 4.54 -0.76
C ILE A 106 17.27 3.48 0.05
N TYR A 107 17.13 2.21 -0.29
CA TYR A 107 17.78 1.08 0.38
C TYR A 107 19.07 0.64 -0.30
N LYS A 108 19.45 1.25 -1.43
CA LYS A 108 20.62 0.86 -2.24
C LYS A 108 20.62 -0.63 -2.61
N ILE A 109 19.44 -1.18 -2.89
CA ILE A 109 19.28 -2.55 -3.36
C ILE A 109 19.32 -2.49 -4.89
N ASP A 110 20.34 -3.10 -5.50
CA ASP A 110 20.49 -3.25 -6.95
C ASP A 110 19.53 -4.32 -7.53
#